data_AF-A0A6I4UFM1-F1
#
_entry.id   AF-A0A6I4UFM1-F1
#
_cell.length_a   1.000
_cell.length_b   1.000
_cell.length_c   1.000
_cell.angle_alpha   90.00
_cell.angle_beta   90.00
_cell.angle_gamma   90.00
#
_symmetry.space_group_name_H-M   'P 1'
#
loop_
_entity.id
_entity.type
_entity.pdbx_description
1 polymer ?
#
loop_
_entity_poly.entity_id
_entity_poly.type
_entity_poly.pdbx_seq_one_letter_code
_entity_poly.pdbx_strand_id
1 'polypeptide(L)'
;MTIPRVNSLGQRETVHLGISDDEKVWHFRSAWNVAALNCLDPQYQPILDAYSSYISDHARPLKRVNDRIDAEYRQEHGARRAGIQARESQMTMVYNYFALPPARADFCRTALGVSQQYLAAEQIDPIAFALANFQTFEGPFERFFVAYEEYQRESAAWDARYGDRYGSSQPGYVAVKNAYGYQAPQPGSDPATLTATPLQETKVVDPDTGAQIPVAPVDETRSSLPVVQPIPSDDNSN
;
A
#
# COMPACT_ATOMS: atom_id res chain seq x y z
N MET A 1 -5.70 9.81 1.41
CA MET A 1 -6.11 8.42 1.10
C MET A 1 -7.08 7.97 2.18
N THR A 2 -8.11 7.20 1.83
CA THR A 2 -8.94 6.51 2.81
C THR A 2 -8.31 5.16 3.11
N ILE A 3 -8.07 4.85 4.38
CA ILE A 3 -7.54 3.56 4.82
C ILE A 3 -8.60 2.77 5.60
N PRO A 4 -8.53 1.43 5.61
CA PRO A 4 -9.47 0.60 6.35
C PRO A 4 -9.43 0.91 7.86
N ARG A 5 -10.60 0.95 8.50
CA ARG A 5 -10.72 1.25 9.93
C ARG A 5 -10.36 0.04 10.79
N VAL A 6 -10.04 0.29 12.05
CA VAL A 6 -9.93 -0.75 13.08
C VAL A 6 -11.27 -0.88 13.80
N ASN A 7 -11.79 -2.10 13.90
CA ASN A 7 -13.05 -2.39 14.59
C ASN A 7 -12.89 -2.41 16.12
N SER A 8 -13.99 -2.62 16.84
CA SER A 8 -13.98 -2.67 18.32
C SER A 8 -13.16 -3.83 18.91
N LEU A 9 -12.80 -4.83 18.10
CA LEU A 9 -11.95 -5.97 18.48
C LEU A 9 -10.47 -5.72 18.18
N GLY A 10 -10.09 -4.53 17.71
CA GLY A 10 -8.72 -4.21 17.35
C GLY A 10 -8.27 -4.81 16.01
N GLN A 11 -9.20 -5.30 15.19
CA GLN A 11 -8.89 -5.86 13.86
C GLN A 11 -9.19 -4.84 12.77
N ARG A 12 -8.29 -4.74 11.79
CA ARG A 12 -8.51 -3.87 10.63
C ARG A 12 -9.53 -4.47 9.66
N GLU A 13 -10.50 -3.67 9.25
CA GLU A 13 -11.61 -4.05 8.38
C GLU A 13 -11.18 -4.09 6.91
N THR A 14 -10.33 -5.05 6.56
CA THR A 14 -9.86 -5.28 5.19
C THR A 14 -10.74 -6.30 4.45
N VAL A 15 -10.44 -6.52 3.17
CA VAL A 15 -11.05 -7.61 2.35
C VAL A 15 -10.72 -9.01 2.89
N HIS A 16 -9.85 -9.12 3.90
CA HIS A 16 -9.42 -10.38 4.52
C HIS A 16 -10.11 -10.66 5.84
N LEU A 17 -10.97 -9.76 6.32
CA LEU A 17 -11.64 -9.94 7.60
C LEU A 17 -12.70 -11.05 7.52
N GLY A 18 -12.59 -12.04 8.40
CA GLY A 18 -13.62 -13.09 8.57
C GLY A 18 -13.70 -14.12 7.44
N ILE A 19 -12.70 -14.17 6.55
CA ILE A 19 -12.67 -15.11 5.42
C ILE A 19 -12.38 -16.55 5.86
N SER A 20 -12.84 -17.52 5.08
CA SER A 20 -12.60 -18.95 5.34
C SER A 20 -11.12 -19.33 5.15
N ASP A 21 -10.71 -20.51 5.63
CA ASP A 21 -9.34 -20.99 5.39
C ASP A 21 -9.08 -21.26 3.90
N ASP A 22 -10.07 -21.73 3.15
CA ASP A 22 -9.95 -21.87 1.69
C ASP A 22 -9.76 -20.50 1.02
N GLU A 23 -10.49 -19.48 1.46
CA GLU A 23 -10.29 -18.11 1.00
C GLU A 23 -8.91 -17.57 1.38
N LYS A 24 -8.38 -17.83 2.59
CA LYS A 24 -7.00 -17.43 2.94
C LYS A 24 -5.99 -18.04 1.99
N VAL A 25 -6.14 -19.32 1.63
CA VAL A 25 -5.25 -19.98 0.65
C VAL A 25 -5.36 -19.31 -0.72
N TRP A 26 -6.57 -18.95 -1.14
CA TRP A 26 -6.79 -18.23 -2.39
C TRP A 26 -6.20 -16.81 -2.37
N HIS A 27 -6.45 -16.04 -1.31
CA HIS A 27 -5.93 -14.68 -1.15
C HIS A 27 -4.40 -14.66 -1.01
N PHE A 28 -3.81 -15.65 -0.33
CA PHE A 28 -2.37 -15.88 -0.29
C PHE A 28 -1.78 -16.06 -1.69
N ARG A 29 -2.42 -16.86 -2.54
CA ARG A 29 -2.01 -17.03 -3.95
C ARG A 29 -2.13 -15.74 -4.74
N SER A 30 -3.20 -14.97 -4.53
CA SER A 30 -3.37 -13.65 -5.16
C SER A 30 -2.27 -12.68 -4.73
N ALA A 31 -1.92 -12.64 -3.44
CA ALA A 31 -0.81 -11.82 -2.94
C ALA A 31 0.51 -12.20 -3.63
N TRP A 32 0.86 -13.48 -3.64
CA TRP A 32 2.11 -13.94 -4.26
C TRP A 32 2.14 -13.67 -5.77
N ASN A 33 1.00 -13.80 -6.46
CA ASN A 33 0.88 -13.42 -7.86
C ASN A 33 1.15 -11.92 -8.07
N VAL A 34 0.56 -11.05 -7.23
CA VAL A 34 0.82 -9.61 -7.29
C VAL A 34 2.30 -9.32 -7.04
N ALA A 35 2.94 -10.00 -6.08
CA ALA A 35 4.38 -9.85 -5.82
C ALA A 35 5.21 -10.26 -7.06
N ALA A 36 4.90 -11.41 -7.66
CA ALA A 36 5.59 -11.91 -8.85
C ALA A 36 5.46 -10.96 -10.06
N LEU A 37 4.37 -10.18 -10.14
CA LEU A 37 4.14 -9.20 -11.21
C LEU A 37 4.74 -7.82 -10.94
N ASN A 38 4.97 -7.44 -9.68
CA ASN A 38 5.31 -6.06 -9.31
C ASN A 38 6.70 -5.90 -8.67
N CYS A 39 7.33 -6.99 -8.23
CA CYS A 39 8.66 -6.99 -7.62
C CYS A 39 9.71 -7.40 -8.65
N LEU A 40 10.02 -6.49 -9.57
CA LEU A 40 10.76 -6.80 -10.81
C LEU A 40 12.27 -6.59 -10.74
N ASP A 41 12.80 -6.02 -9.65
CA ASP A 41 14.25 -5.87 -9.49
C ASP A 41 14.93 -7.24 -9.46
N PRO A 42 16.17 -7.39 -9.99
CA PRO A 42 16.85 -8.69 -10.06
C PRO A 42 16.96 -9.44 -8.73
N GLN A 43 17.08 -8.71 -7.61
CA GLN A 43 17.12 -9.30 -6.26
C GLN A 43 15.82 -10.03 -5.87
N TYR A 44 14.70 -9.71 -6.52
CA TYR A 44 13.38 -10.28 -6.27
C TYR A 44 13.02 -11.42 -7.23
N GLN A 45 13.92 -11.81 -8.15
CA GLN A 45 13.71 -12.94 -9.05
C GLN A 45 13.23 -14.22 -8.35
N PRO A 46 13.72 -14.60 -7.15
CA PRO A 46 13.24 -15.80 -6.45
C PRO A 46 11.73 -15.80 -6.17
N ILE A 47 11.06 -14.64 -6.16
CA ILE A 47 9.62 -14.55 -5.96
C ILE A 47 8.87 -15.21 -7.12
N LEU A 48 9.27 -14.92 -8.36
CA LEU A 48 8.64 -15.49 -9.55
C LEU A 48 8.93 -17.00 -9.64
N ASP A 49 10.17 -17.40 -9.37
CA ASP A 49 10.60 -18.79 -9.44
C ASP A 49 9.82 -19.65 -8.42
N ALA A 50 9.75 -19.19 -7.16
CA ALA A 50 9.02 -19.86 -6.09
C ALA A 50 7.51 -19.90 -6.34
N TYR A 51 6.91 -18.80 -6.78
CA TYR A 51 5.48 -18.77 -7.09
C TYR A 51 5.14 -19.75 -8.22
N SER A 52 5.97 -19.77 -9.28
CA SER A 52 5.77 -20.65 -10.43
C SER A 52 5.85 -22.13 -10.04
N SER A 53 6.84 -22.50 -9.21
CA SER A 53 6.93 -23.87 -8.66
C SER A 53 5.75 -24.21 -7.75
N TYR A 54 5.37 -23.29 -6.84
CA TYR A 54 4.24 -23.52 -5.93
C TYR A 54 2.95 -23.86 -6.67
N ILE A 55 2.62 -23.13 -7.74
CA ILE A 55 1.41 -23.40 -8.51
C ILE A 55 1.51 -24.67 -9.38
N SER A 56 2.69 -24.98 -9.94
CA SER A 56 2.87 -26.17 -10.78
C SER A 56 2.83 -27.45 -9.95
N ASP A 57 3.56 -27.46 -8.84
CA ASP A 57 3.81 -28.66 -8.03
C ASP A 57 2.56 -29.02 -7.21
N HIS A 58 1.72 -28.03 -6.94
CA HIS A 58 0.53 -28.17 -6.11
C HIS A 58 -0.79 -27.89 -6.86
N ALA A 59 -0.80 -28.00 -8.19
CA ALA A 59 -1.98 -27.72 -9.01
C ALA A 59 -3.25 -28.48 -8.57
N ARG A 60 -3.12 -29.77 -8.19
CA ARG A 60 -4.24 -30.62 -7.76
C ARG A 60 -4.87 -30.16 -6.44
N PRO A 61 -4.14 -30.04 -5.31
CA PRO A 61 -4.73 -29.56 -4.06
C PRO A 61 -5.27 -28.12 -4.19
N LEU A 62 -4.58 -27.24 -4.92
CA LEU A 62 -5.05 -25.87 -5.16
C LEU A 62 -6.33 -25.81 -5.99
N LYS A 63 -6.49 -26.71 -6.97
CA LYS A 63 -7.75 -26.84 -7.72
C LYS A 63 -8.90 -27.23 -6.77
N ARG A 64 -8.68 -28.17 -5.84
CA ARG A 64 -9.72 -28.59 -4.90
C ARG A 64 -10.18 -27.45 -3.98
N VAL A 65 -9.25 -26.58 -3.57
CA VAL A 65 -9.59 -25.34 -2.83
C VAL A 65 -10.49 -24.45 -3.68
N ASN A 66 -10.11 -24.15 -4.93
CA ASN A 66 -10.95 -23.33 -5.83
C ASN A 66 -12.33 -23.96 -6.07
N ASP A 67 -12.41 -25.28 -6.24
CA ASP A 67 -13.68 -25.98 -6.46
C ASP A 67 -14.64 -25.85 -5.26
N ARG A 68 -14.10 -25.81 -4.03
CA ARG A 68 -14.87 -25.58 -2.79
C ARG A 68 -15.34 -24.14 -2.66
N ILE A 69 -14.46 -23.16 -2.89
CA ILE A 69 -14.83 -21.74 -2.94
C ILE A 69 -15.95 -21.51 -3.97
N ASP A 70 -15.80 -22.05 -5.18
CA ASP A 70 -16.83 -21.94 -6.21
C ASP A 70 -18.16 -22.58 -5.78
N ALA A 71 -18.14 -23.61 -4.95
CA ALA A 71 -19.36 -24.21 -4.40
C ALA A 71 -20.01 -23.33 -3.33
N GLU A 72 -19.21 -22.75 -2.42
CA GLU A 72 -19.65 -21.81 -1.38
C GLU A 72 -20.33 -20.58 -1.99
N TYR A 73 -19.66 -19.89 -2.92
CA TYR A 73 -20.22 -18.73 -3.62
C TYR A 73 -21.52 -19.04 -4.38
N ARG A 74 -21.63 -20.25 -4.96
CA ARG A 74 -22.88 -20.67 -5.61
C ARG A 74 -24.01 -20.89 -4.60
N GLN A 75 -23.69 -21.43 -3.43
CA GLN A 75 -24.65 -21.68 -2.36
C GLN A 75 -25.15 -20.37 -1.76
N GLU A 76 -24.25 -19.43 -1.47
CA GLU A 76 -24.58 -18.14 -0.86
C GLU A 76 -25.40 -17.22 -1.76
N HIS A 77 -25.10 -17.20 -3.06
CA HIS A 77 -25.74 -16.29 -4.01
C HIS A 77 -26.91 -16.90 -4.80
N GLY A 78 -27.28 -18.16 -4.52
CA GLY A 78 -28.47 -18.85 -5.03
C GLY A 78 -28.51 -19.16 -6.54
N ALA A 79 -27.68 -18.49 -7.35
CA ALA A 79 -27.57 -18.72 -8.79
C ALA A 79 -26.10 -18.75 -9.24
N ARG A 80 -25.78 -19.64 -10.18
CA ARG A 80 -24.40 -19.84 -10.68
C ARG A 80 -23.75 -18.53 -11.16
N ARG A 81 -24.48 -17.71 -11.91
CA ARG A 81 -23.96 -16.44 -12.44
C ARG A 81 -23.69 -15.41 -11.34
N ALA A 82 -24.56 -15.33 -10.34
CA ALA A 82 -24.40 -14.42 -9.21
C ALA A 82 -23.19 -14.80 -8.36
N GLY A 83 -22.99 -16.10 -8.09
CA GLY A 83 -21.80 -16.58 -7.39
C GLY A 83 -20.49 -16.29 -8.13
N ILE A 84 -20.46 -16.44 -9.46
CA ILE A 84 -19.28 -16.08 -10.28
C ILE A 84 -18.99 -14.58 -10.17
N GLN A 85 -20.01 -13.73 -10.33
CA GLN A 85 -19.84 -12.28 -10.25
C GLN A 85 -19.34 -11.83 -8.87
N ALA A 86 -19.89 -12.40 -7.80
CA ALA A 86 -19.45 -12.11 -6.44
C ALA A 86 -17.98 -12.51 -6.22
N ARG A 87 -17.58 -13.70 -6.70
CA ARG A 87 -16.18 -14.15 -6.63
C ARG A 87 -15.23 -13.28 -7.44
N GLU A 88 -15.61 -12.85 -8.65
CA GLU A 88 -14.81 -11.94 -9.48
C GLU A 88 -14.65 -10.55 -8.83
N SER A 89 -15.72 -10.05 -8.21
CA SER A 89 -15.67 -8.80 -7.43
C SER A 89 -14.72 -8.92 -6.23
N GLN A 90 -14.80 -10.03 -5.48
CA GLN A 90 -13.89 -10.32 -4.38
C GLN A 90 -12.44 -10.37 -4.86
N MET A 91 -12.18 -11.09 -5.95
CA MET A 91 -10.85 -11.17 -6.56
C MET A 91 -10.29 -9.78 -6.85
N THR A 92 -11.09 -8.91 -7.48
CA THR A 92 -10.66 -7.56 -7.83
C THR A 92 -10.27 -6.75 -6.58
N MET A 93 -11.06 -6.85 -5.50
CA MET A 93 -10.75 -6.18 -4.23
C MET A 93 -9.44 -6.70 -3.60
N VAL A 94 -9.20 -8.01 -3.65
CA VAL A 94 -7.98 -8.65 -3.15
C VAL A 94 -6.75 -8.19 -3.93
N TYR A 95 -6.84 -8.19 -5.26
CA TYR A 95 -5.73 -7.72 -6.11
C TYR A 95 -5.43 -6.24 -5.87
N ASN A 96 -6.47 -5.40 -5.76
CA ASN A 96 -6.31 -3.98 -5.46
C ASN A 96 -5.68 -3.75 -4.08
N TYR A 97 -6.04 -4.56 -3.08
CA TYR A 97 -5.43 -4.50 -1.75
C TYR A 97 -3.93 -4.79 -1.81
N PHE A 98 -3.53 -5.92 -2.39
CA PHE A 98 -2.12 -6.30 -2.48
C PHE A 98 -1.31 -5.41 -3.45
N ALA A 99 -1.98 -4.69 -4.35
CA ALA A 99 -1.35 -3.76 -5.28
C ALA A 99 -1.19 -2.33 -4.71
N LEU A 100 -1.48 -2.08 -3.43
CA LEU A 100 -1.33 -0.75 -2.83
C LEU A 100 0.13 -0.24 -2.97
N PRO A 101 0.36 0.82 -3.79
CA PRO A 101 1.70 1.32 -4.05
C PRO A 101 2.53 1.68 -2.81
N PRO A 102 1.98 2.33 -1.75
CA PRO A 102 2.80 2.74 -0.62
C PRO A 102 3.32 1.57 0.24
N ALA A 103 2.68 0.39 0.16
CA ALA A 103 3.15 -0.81 0.85
C ALA A 103 4.11 -1.65 0.00
N ARG A 104 4.23 -1.38 -1.32
CA ARG A 104 4.91 -2.24 -2.30
C ARG A 104 6.35 -2.58 -1.92
N ALA A 105 7.14 -1.61 -1.49
CA ALA A 105 8.56 -1.84 -1.18
C ALA A 105 8.73 -2.86 -0.04
N ASP A 106 7.90 -2.74 1.00
CA ASP A 106 7.93 -3.66 2.13
C ASP A 106 7.29 -5.01 1.81
N PHE A 107 6.26 -4.99 0.96
CA PHE A 107 5.64 -6.19 0.41
C PHE A 107 6.62 -7.02 -0.41
N CYS A 108 7.43 -6.42 -1.29
CA CYS A 108 8.43 -7.15 -2.08
C CYS A 108 9.51 -7.80 -1.21
N ARG A 109 10.03 -7.09 -0.19
CA ARG A 109 10.98 -7.68 0.77
C ARG A 109 10.38 -8.85 1.53
N THR A 110 9.14 -8.71 1.97
CA THR A 110 8.42 -9.76 2.70
C THR A 110 8.16 -10.97 1.79
N ALA A 111 7.76 -10.73 0.55
CA ALA A 111 7.53 -11.79 -0.43
C ALA A 111 8.80 -12.53 -0.83
N LEU A 112 9.94 -11.84 -0.87
CA LEU A 112 11.24 -12.51 -1.03
C LEU A 112 11.51 -13.50 0.10
N GLY A 113 11.26 -13.11 1.36
CA GLY A 113 11.44 -13.98 2.52
C GLY A 113 10.56 -15.24 2.47
N VAL A 114 9.26 -15.08 2.19
CA VAL A 114 8.32 -16.21 2.02
C VAL A 114 8.75 -17.12 0.87
N SER A 115 9.24 -16.53 -0.23
CA SER A 115 9.71 -17.29 -1.40
C SER A 115 10.97 -18.10 -1.09
N GLN A 116 11.92 -17.52 -0.36
CA GLN A 116 13.12 -18.23 0.10
C GLN A 116 12.76 -19.36 1.08
N GLN A 117 11.80 -19.14 1.98
CA GLN A 117 11.29 -20.18 2.86
C GLN A 117 10.69 -21.35 2.08
N TYR A 118 9.90 -21.07 1.04
CA TYR A 118 9.35 -22.11 0.17
C TYR A 118 10.43 -22.89 -0.56
N LEU A 119 11.40 -22.20 -1.18
CA LEU A 119 12.48 -22.83 -1.94
C LEU A 119 13.43 -23.66 -1.07
N ALA A 120 13.55 -23.34 0.22
CA ALA A 120 14.40 -24.05 1.16
C ALA A 120 13.75 -25.29 1.79
N ALA A 121 12.44 -25.50 1.60
CA ALA A 121 11.70 -26.59 2.23
C ALA A 121 11.65 -27.84 1.35
N GLU A 122 11.83 -29.02 1.95
CA GLU A 122 11.89 -30.30 1.23
C GLU A 122 10.51 -30.91 0.92
N GLN A 123 9.60 -30.86 1.91
CA GLN A 123 8.22 -31.32 1.75
C GLN A 123 7.28 -30.28 2.33
N ILE A 124 6.36 -29.80 1.48
CA ILE A 124 5.39 -28.77 1.82
C ILE A 124 3.98 -29.30 1.59
N ASP A 125 3.13 -29.18 2.62
CA ASP A 125 1.69 -29.11 2.40
C ASP A 125 1.35 -27.69 1.92
N PRO A 126 0.88 -27.50 0.68
CA PRO A 126 0.63 -26.17 0.12
C PRO A 126 -0.45 -25.41 0.88
N ILE A 127 -1.47 -26.10 1.40
CA ILE A 127 -2.56 -25.48 2.15
C ILE A 127 -2.02 -24.98 3.49
N ALA A 128 -1.30 -25.84 4.21
CA ALA A 128 -0.70 -25.46 5.49
C ALA A 128 0.33 -24.32 5.32
N PHE A 129 1.14 -24.35 4.26
CA PHE A 129 2.10 -23.29 3.95
C PHE A 129 1.42 -21.95 3.69
N ALA A 130 0.35 -21.94 2.88
CA ALA A 130 -0.41 -20.72 2.61
C ALA A 130 -1.06 -20.16 3.88
N LEU A 131 -1.69 -21.00 4.70
CA LEU A 131 -2.31 -20.58 5.97
C LEU A 131 -1.29 -20.03 6.96
N ALA A 132 -0.12 -20.66 7.07
CA ALA A 132 0.94 -20.24 7.97
C ALA A 132 1.59 -18.90 7.55
N ASN A 133 1.60 -18.58 6.25
CA ASN A 133 2.27 -17.40 5.72
C ASN A 133 1.31 -16.28 5.28
N PHE A 134 -0.01 -16.48 5.37
CA PHE A 134 -0.98 -15.48 4.92
C PHE A 134 -0.83 -14.15 5.67
N GLN A 135 -0.76 -14.19 7.01
CA GLN A 135 -0.57 -12.99 7.82
C GLN A 135 0.78 -12.29 7.54
N THR A 136 1.80 -13.05 7.15
CA THR A 136 3.10 -12.48 6.73
C THR A 136 2.91 -11.55 5.53
N PHE A 137 2.11 -11.94 4.54
CA PHE A 137 1.80 -11.06 3.39
C PHE A 137 0.91 -9.86 3.73
N GLU A 138 0.06 -9.95 4.76
CA GLU A 138 -0.74 -8.80 5.22
C GLU A 138 0.08 -7.76 6.00
N GLY A 139 1.14 -8.21 6.70
CA GLY A 139 1.96 -7.36 7.57
C GLY A 139 2.46 -6.03 6.97
N PRO A 140 2.99 -6.00 5.74
CA PRO A 140 3.40 -4.76 5.06
C PRO A 140 2.29 -3.71 4.95
N PHE A 141 1.07 -4.16 4.67
CA PHE A 141 -0.09 -3.28 4.50
C PHE A 141 -0.55 -2.75 5.85
N GLU A 142 -0.61 -3.61 6.88
CA GLU A 142 -0.92 -3.16 8.24
C GLU A 142 0.08 -2.13 8.76
N ARG A 143 1.38 -2.37 8.57
CA ARG A 143 2.43 -1.41 8.94
C ARG A 143 2.25 -0.07 8.22
N PHE A 144 1.93 -0.09 6.93
CA PHE A 144 1.62 1.14 6.19
C PHE A 144 0.39 1.85 6.77
N PHE A 145 -0.71 1.12 7.05
CA PHE A 145 -1.92 1.74 7.59
C PHE A 145 -1.67 2.39 8.95
N VAL A 146 -0.97 1.71 9.86
CA VAL A 146 -0.60 2.26 11.17
C VAL A 146 0.26 3.53 11.02
N ALA A 147 1.28 3.49 10.17
CA ALA A 147 2.14 4.65 9.92
C ALA A 147 1.34 5.82 9.30
N TYR A 148 0.36 5.52 8.44
CA TYR A 148 -0.46 6.55 7.82
C TYR A 148 -1.48 7.17 8.81
N GLU A 149 -2.03 6.38 9.74
CA GLU A 149 -2.88 6.90 10.84
C GLU A 149 -2.09 7.84 11.74
N GLU A 150 -0.87 7.46 12.09
CA GLU A 150 0.05 8.28 12.86
C GLU A 150 0.36 9.59 12.14
N TYR A 151 0.72 9.52 10.86
CA TYR A 151 0.93 10.69 10.03
C TYR A 151 -0.30 11.63 10.01
N GLN A 152 -1.51 11.09 9.84
CA GLN A 152 -2.73 11.90 9.83
C GLN A 152 -2.95 12.63 11.16
N ARG A 153 -2.74 11.94 12.28
CA ARG A 153 -2.86 12.51 13.63
C ARG A 153 -1.84 13.61 13.86
N GLU A 154 -0.58 13.37 13.50
CA GLU A 154 0.52 14.32 13.69
C GLU A 154 0.36 15.55 12.79
N SER A 155 -0.03 15.35 11.54
CA SER A 155 -0.34 16.44 10.61
C SER A 155 -1.50 17.30 11.13
N ALA A 156 -2.58 16.69 11.63
CA ALA A 156 -3.69 17.45 12.22
C ALA A 156 -3.26 18.22 13.49
N ALA A 157 -2.40 17.64 14.32
CA ALA A 157 -1.86 18.30 15.50
C ALA A 157 -0.95 19.48 15.15
N TRP A 158 -0.16 19.36 14.07
CA TRP A 158 0.63 20.46 13.54
C TRP A 158 -0.27 21.56 12.96
N ASP A 159 -1.30 21.20 12.18
CA ASP A 159 -2.24 22.14 11.58
C ASP A 159 -2.97 22.95 12.65
N ALA A 160 -3.39 22.31 13.74
CA ALA A 160 -4.03 22.98 14.86
C ALA A 160 -3.12 24.00 15.58
N ARG A 161 -1.80 23.80 15.53
CA ARG A 161 -0.81 24.68 16.20
C ARG A 161 -0.29 25.78 15.28
N TYR A 162 -0.13 25.47 13.99
CA TYR A 162 0.70 26.25 13.08
C TYR A 162 0.01 26.53 11.74
N GLY A 163 -1.17 25.95 11.49
CA GLY A 163 -1.88 26.04 10.21
C GLY A 163 -2.28 27.47 9.83
N ASP A 164 -2.68 28.29 10.80
CA ASP A 164 -3.00 29.71 10.56
C ASP A 164 -1.78 30.52 10.09
N ARG A 165 -0.56 30.10 10.48
CA ARG A 165 0.68 30.79 10.15
C ARG A 165 1.31 30.29 8.86
N TYR A 166 1.42 28.97 8.69
CA TYR A 166 2.18 28.37 7.59
C TYR A 166 1.30 27.67 6.54
N GLY A 167 -0.03 27.68 6.70
CA GLY A 167 -0.97 26.89 5.89
C GLY A 167 -1.04 25.43 6.34
N SER A 168 -1.91 24.62 5.74
CA SER A 168 -2.07 23.21 6.14
C SER A 168 -0.86 22.34 5.74
N SER A 169 -0.45 21.43 6.61
CA SER A 169 0.67 20.49 6.47
C SER A 169 0.39 19.34 5.51
N GLN A 170 -0.88 19.10 5.16
CA GLN A 170 -1.23 18.05 4.21
C GLN A 170 -0.56 18.33 2.85
N PRO A 171 -0.14 17.31 2.08
CA PRO A 171 0.68 17.47 0.87
C PRO A 171 -0.08 18.15 -0.28
N GLY A 172 -1.33 18.58 -0.05
CA GLY A 172 -2.12 19.36 -0.97
C GLY A 172 -1.98 20.88 -0.81
N TYR A 173 -1.56 21.44 0.32
CA TYR A 173 -1.64 22.90 0.46
C TYR A 173 -0.59 23.65 -0.37
N VAL A 174 0.62 23.09 -0.48
CA VAL A 174 1.68 23.68 -1.35
C VAL A 174 1.38 23.43 -2.84
N ALA A 175 0.71 22.32 -3.18
CA ALA A 175 0.32 22.00 -4.56
C ALA A 175 -0.96 22.76 -5.01
N VAL A 176 -1.90 23.05 -4.10
CA VAL A 176 -3.21 23.62 -4.43
C VAL A 176 -3.23 25.14 -4.28
N LYS A 177 -2.43 25.74 -3.39
CA LYS A 177 -2.41 27.22 -3.25
C LYS A 177 -1.93 27.92 -4.53
N ASN A 178 -1.09 27.24 -5.33
CA ASN A 178 -0.66 27.72 -6.65
C ASN A 178 -1.60 27.26 -7.80
N ALA A 179 -2.59 26.42 -7.52
CA ALA A 179 -3.58 25.94 -8.49
C ALA A 179 -4.88 26.76 -8.51
N TYR A 180 -5.01 27.80 -7.67
CA TYR A 180 -6.18 28.70 -7.71
C TYR A 180 -6.28 29.59 -8.97
N GLY A 181 -5.39 29.40 -9.96
CA GLY A 181 -5.45 30.05 -11.26
C GLY A 181 -6.15 29.26 -12.38
N TYR A 182 -6.77 28.10 -12.12
CA TYR A 182 -7.42 27.32 -13.19
C TYR A 182 -8.89 27.68 -13.38
N GLN A 183 -9.23 28.13 -14.60
CA GLN A 183 -10.61 28.11 -15.10
C GLN A 183 -11.04 26.65 -15.30
N ALA A 184 -12.18 26.27 -14.73
CA ALA A 184 -12.77 24.95 -14.96
C ALA A 184 -13.05 24.75 -16.46
N PRO A 185 -12.64 23.63 -17.08
CA PRO A 185 -12.81 23.43 -18.52
C PRO A 185 -14.30 23.45 -18.91
N GLN A 186 -14.62 24.22 -19.93
CA GLN A 186 -15.94 24.30 -20.57
C GLN A 186 -15.84 23.70 -21.99
N PRO A 187 -16.94 23.20 -22.59
CA PRO A 187 -16.92 22.67 -23.95
C PRO A 187 -16.36 23.71 -24.94
N GLY A 188 -15.22 23.41 -25.57
CA GLY A 188 -14.53 24.31 -26.51
C GLY A 188 -13.23 24.96 -25.99
N SER A 189 -12.78 24.66 -24.77
CA SER A 189 -11.51 25.16 -24.24
C SER A 189 -10.28 24.60 -24.96
N ASP A 190 -9.28 25.45 -25.23
CA ASP A 190 -8.01 25.08 -25.84
C ASP A 190 -7.19 24.16 -24.92
N PRO A 191 -6.83 22.93 -25.34
CA PRO A 191 -6.04 21.98 -24.53
C PRO A 191 -4.72 22.55 -24.02
N ALA A 192 -4.10 23.50 -24.73
CA ALA A 192 -2.84 24.12 -24.31
C ALA A 192 -3.00 25.00 -23.05
N THR A 193 -4.22 25.44 -22.74
CA THR A 193 -4.53 26.21 -21.52
C THR A 193 -4.86 25.32 -20.31
N LEU A 194 -4.91 23.99 -20.51
CA LEU A 194 -5.23 23.00 -19.48
C LEU A 194 -3.99 22.29 -18.93
N THR A 195 -2.82 22.51 -19.54
CA THR A 195 -1.55 21.96 -19.07
C THR A 195 -0.98 22.82 -17.94
N ALA A 196 -0.84 22.20 -16.76
CA ALA A 196 -0.16 22.82 -15.63
C ALA A 196 1.30 23.16 -16.01
N THR A 197 1.66 24.43 -15.93
CA THR A 197 3.06 24.84 -16.07
C THR A 197 3.83 24.31 -14.85
N PRO A 198 4.95 23.60 -15.02
CA PRO A 198 5.73 23.12 -13.88
C PRO A 198 6.17 24.31 -13.01
N LEU A 199 5.94 24.20 -11.71
CA LEU A 199 6.27 25.23 -10.72
C LEU A 199 7.75 25.61 -10.83
N GLN A 200 8.03 26.87 -11.16
CA GLN A 200 9.38 27.43 -11.14
C GLN A 200 9.82 27.89 -9.74
N GLU A 201 8.90 28.01 -8.79
CA GLU A 201 9.24 28.40 -7.42
C GLU A 201 9.31 27.19 -6.49
N THR A 202 10.54 26.78 -6.22
CA THR A 202 10.93 25.69 -5.33
C THR A 202 11.10 26.16 -3.88
N LYS A 203 10.54 27.31 -3.47
CA LYS A 203 10.78 27.89 -2.14
C LYS A 203 9.53 28.49 -1.50
N VAL A 204 9.32 28.21 -0.21
CA VAL A 204 8.31 28.84 0.65
C VAL A 204 8.98 29.93 1.46
N VAL A 205 8.43 31.15 1.47
CA VAL A 205 8.96 32.26 2.28
C VAL A 205 8.37 32.19 3.68
N ASP A 206 9.22 32.12 4.70
CA ASP A 206 8.82 32.19 6.11
C ASP A 206 8.29 33.62 6.43
N PRO A 207 7.08 33.75 6.98
CA PRO A 207 6.43 35.04 7.18
C PRO A 207 7.04 35.90 8.30
N ASP A 208 7.77 35.31 9.25
CA ASP A 208 8.34 36.01 10.40
C ASP A 208 9.79 36.45 10.12
N THR A 209 10.54 35.64 9.36
CA THR A 209 11.98 35.83 9.12
C THR A 209 12.31 36.23 7.68
N GLY A 210 11.36 36.08 6.74
CA GLY A 210 11.59 36.26 5.31
C GLY A 210 12.48 35.19 4.69
N ALA A 211 12.81 34.14 5.44
CA ALA A 211 13.70 33.08 4.98
C ALA A 211 13.05 32.26 3.85
N GLN A 212 13.77 32.03 2.76
CA GLN A 212 13.29 31.18 1.66
C GLN A 212 13.63 29.72 1.94
N ILE A 213 12.65 28.93 2.36
CA ILE A 213 12.79 27.50 2.65
C ILE A 213 12.61 26.70 1.36
N PRO A 214 13.64 25.97 0.88
CA PRO A 214 13.51 25.15 -0.33
C PRO A 214 12.59 23.95 -0.10
N VAL A 215 11.61 23.78 -0.97
CA VAL A 215 10.82 22.56 -1.11
C VAL A 215 11.70 21.55 -1.84
N ALA A 216 12.36 20.68 -1.08
CA ALA A 216 13.16 19.62 -1.67
C ALA A 216 12.25 18.65 -2.44
N PRO A 217 12.49 18.40 -3.73
CA PRO A 217 11.78 17.34 -4.43
C PRO A 217 12.09 16.01 -3.74
N VAL A 218 11.08 15.20 -3.51
CA VAL A 218 11.25 13.84 -2.96
C VAL A 218 12.03 13.03 -3.99
N ASP A 219 13.27 12.66 -3.67
CA ASP A 219 14.05 11.70 -4.43
C ASP A 219 13.52 10.30 -4.08
N GLU A 220 12.67 9.74 -4.95
CA GLU A 220 12.05 8.43 -4.76
C GLU A 220 13.07 7.27 -4.65
N THR A 221 14.35 7.52 -4.95
CA THR A 221 15.44 6.54 -4.81
C THR A 221 16.12 6.57 -3.43
N ARG A 222 15.80 7.54 -2.56
CA ARG A 222 16.37 7.66 -1.22
C ARG A 222 15.35 7.33 -0.14
N SER A 223 15.55 6.22 0.56
CA SER A 223 14.91 5.97 1.85
C SER A 223 15.42 7.00 2.86
N SER A 224 14.58 7.96 3.26
CA SER A 224 14.91 8.90 4.33
C SER A 224 14.89 8.18 5.68
N LEU A 225 16.05 8.00 6.29
CA LEU A 225 16.11 7.70 7.72
C LEU A 225 15.71 8.97 8.50
N PRO A 226 14.98 8.84 9.61
CA PRO A 226 14.53 10.00 10.39
C PRO A 226 15.73 10.81 10.88
N VAL A 227 15.69 12.12 10.62
CA VAL A 227 16.68 13.07 11.15
C VAL A 227 16.46 13.18 12.66
N VAL A 228 17.36 12.60 13.45
CA VAL A 228 17.41 12.85 14.90
C VAL A 228 18.06 14.22 15.11
N GLN A 229 17.33 15.12 15.78
CA GLN A 229 17.89 16.42 16.19
C GLN A 229 19.11 16.21 17.10
N PRO A 230 20.23 16.92 16.89
CA PRO A 230 21.33 16.91 17.85
C PRO A 230 20.88 17.56 19.16
N ILE A 231 21.18 16.91 20.29
CA ILE A 231 20.98 17.47 21.63
C ILE A 231 22.01 18.61 21.82
N PRO A 232 21.61 19.81 22.27
CA PRO A 232 22.54 20.88 22.57
C PRO A 232 23.52 20.45 23.67
N SER A 233 24.82 20.55 23.40
CA SER A 233 25.82 20.54 24.45
C SER A 233 25.86 21.93 25.09
N ASP A 234 25.42 22.03 26.33
CA ASP A 234 25.76 23.15 27.21
C ASP A 234 27.27 23.14 27.40
N ASP A 235 27.97 24.12 26.81
CA ASP A 235 29.16 24.70 27.42
C ASP A 235 29.50 26.04 26.77
N ASN A 236 28.96 27.10 27.37
CA ASN A 236 29.62 28.39 27.42
C ASN A 236 30.62 28.35 28.59
N SER A 237 31.92 28.36 28.32
CA SER A 237 32.86 28.98 29.26
C SER A 237 34.19 29.38 28.60
N ASN A 238 34.36 30.71 28.55
CA ASN A 238 35.55 31.55 28.37
C ASN A 238 36.23 31.63 26.99
#